data_AF-A0A2T2T541-F1
#
_entry.id   AF-A0A2T2T541-F1
#
_cell.length_a   1.000
_cell.length_b   1.000
_cell.length_c   1.000
_cell.angle_alpha   90.00
_cell.angle_beta   90.00
_cell.angle_gamma   90.00
#
_symmetry.space_group_name_H-M   'P 1'
#
loop_
_entity.id
_entity.type
_entity.pdbx_description
1 polymer ?
#
loop_
_entity_poly.entity_id
_entity_poly.type
_entity_poly.pdbx_seq_one_letter_code
_entity_poly.pdbx_strand_id
1 'polypeptide(L)'
;MNDSVKLITMCILLVPSAIAAQPSSQPSAGLSQHDEGAVPSPFADSVARGVVWRPPDAVGPALRELNRIRAAGATAVRLTAPPPTASLFTRADSLDLQLFLDVPISHVTASGLSDSLTAKRPLLTRIRALSKRHSSIRYVGLARHANTTTPETCSVLRSWTTRLHRDSSDLRTYYVTPFRPSTDRCAGAVDLPLFDTRTWENPVARLNTTTRDSMQAGLGALGTWVAPNAGSGLRVPHSPERQARFLERSLSGLEEDSANSQAPVFTYRWADRASTRLPNRHYGLHDASGGRRAAAKVVDGFYTGSQRVFAFPSGTAPPSSPHALILVGWGLLLLVAGLFAGRPFVRQTAYRYFVAHGFYRDAIREGRDVAPWLNVLLLGVCAAAAGLIATVGARLAASLPIPEHLLAVLPPILSTPLAGGIVHPHLGGLAVG
;
A
#
# COMPACT_ATOMS: atom_id res chain seq x y z
N MET A 1 -16.92 -33.51 -3.12
CA MET A 1 -16.52 -32.55 -4.18
C MET A 1 -17.78 -32.03 -4.85
N ASN A 2 -18.39 -30.94 -4.35
CA ASN A 2 -19.26 -30.00 -5.11
C ASN A 2 -20.00 -28.92 -4.28
N ASP A 3 -19.47 -28.46 -3.14
CA ASP A 3 -20.10 -27.35 -2.38
C ASP A 3 -19.27 -26.07 -2.26
N SER A 4 -18.07 -26.02 -2.86
CA SER A 4 -17.14 -24.88 -2.68
C SER A 4 -17.25 -23.77 -3.73
N VAL A 5 -18.17 -23.86 -4.70
CA VAL A 5 -18.24 -22.91 -5.84
C VAL A 5 -19.33 -21.84 -5.70
N LYS A 6 -20.27 -21.97 -4.75
CA LYS A 6 -21.41 -21.04 -4.63
C LYS A 6 -21.17 -19.78 -3.78
N LEU A 7 -19.99 -19.60 -3.18
CA LEU A 7 -19.75 -18.49 -2.24
C LEU A 7 -18.98 -17.28 -2.81
N ILE A 8 -18.58 -17.28 -4.08
CA ILE A 8 -17.62 -16.27 -4.61
C ILE A 8 -18.29 -15.09 -5.34
N THR A 9 -19.59 -15.16 -5.64
CA THR A 9 -20.24 -14.15 -6.52
C THR A 9 -20.82 -12.92 -5.78
N MET A 10 -20.79 -12.83 -4.45
CA MET A 10 -21.61 -11.86 -3.71
C MET A 10 -20.88 -10.98 -2.67
N CYS A 11 -19.70 -10.42 -3.01
CA CYS A 11 -19.01 -9.48 -2.10
C CYS A 11 -18.43 -8.18 -2.71
N ILE A 12 -18.76 -7.77 -3.95
CA ILE A 12 -18.16 -6.56 -4.57
C ILE A 12 -19.09 -5.32 -4.61
N LEU A 13 -20.36 -5.43 -4.21
CA LEU A 13 -21.28 -4.29 -4.24
C LEU A 13 -21.71 -3.92 -2.83
N LEU A 14 -21.01 -2.96 -2.20
CA LEU A 14 -21.54 -2.01 -1.20
C LEU A 14 -20.40 -1.07 -0.76
N VAL A 15 -20.27 0.08 -1.44
CA VAL A 15 -19.58 1.26 -0.90
C VAL A 15 -20.67 2.29 -0.61
N PRO A 16 -20.94 2.65 0.65
CA PRO A 16 -21.81 3.78 0.95
C PRO A 16 -21.06 5.09 0.74
N SER A 17 -21.61 5.94 -0.13
CA SER A 17 -21.27 7.36 -0.23
C SER A 17 -21.81 8.10 0.99
N ALA A 18 -20.95 8.50 1.92
CA ALA A 18 -21.30 9.43 2.99
C ALA A 18 -20.47 10.70 2.82
N ILE A 19 -21.07 11.71 2.17
CA ILE A 19 -20.61 13.10 2.22
C ILE A 19 -21.25 13.70 3.47
N ALA A 20 -20.47 13.85 4.53
CA ALA A 20 -20.88 14.59 5.72
C ALA A 20 -20.05 15.87 5.82
N ALA A 21 -20.75 17.01 5.78
CA ALA A 21 -20.19 18.33 6.02
C ALA A 21 -19.71 18.46 7.47
N GLN A 22 -18.46 18.91 7.66
CA GLN A 22 -17.95 19.27 8.98
C GLN A 22 -18.27 20.75 9.27
N PRO A 23 -18.81 21.08 10.46
CA PRO A 23 -18.88 22.45 10.93
C PRO A 23 -17.52 22.92 11.44
N SER A 24 -17.20 24.17 11.14
CA SER A 24 -16.05 24.93 11.62
C SER A 24 -16.17 25.23 13.12
N SER A 25 -15.18 24.83 13.92
CA SER A 25 -14.95 25.39 15.26
C SER A 25 -13.52 25.88 15.39
N GLN A 26 -13.38 27.16 15.74
CA GLN A 26 -12.12 27.81 16.09
C GLN A 26 -11.67 27.38 17.50
N PRO A 27 -10.36 27.22 17.77
CA PRO A 27 -9.86 27.01 19.12
C PRO A 27 -9.53 28.33 19.83
N SER A 28 -10.01 28.45 21.07
CA SER A 28 -9.61 29.48 22.03
C SER A 28 -8.22 29.18 22.60
N ALA A 29 -7.43 30.23 22.76
CA ALA A 29 -6.09 30.23 23.32
C ALA A 29 -6.09 29.89 24.82
N GLY A 30 -5.14 29.04 25.22
CA GLY A 30 -4.80 28.76 26.61
C GLY A 30 -3.28 28.72 26.76
N LEU A 31 -2.76 29.67 27.54
CA LEU A 31 -1.37 29.84 27.95
C LEU A 31 -0.96 28.83 29.04
N SER A 32 0.36 28.72 29.24
CA SER A 32 1.12 28.07 30.35
C SER A 32 1.67 26.69 29.97
N GLN A 33 2.89 26.28 30.32
CA GLN A 33 3.88 26.80 31.26
C GLN A 33 5.24 26.17 30.92
N HIS A 34 6.33 26.88 31.22
CA HIS A 34 7.70 26.38 31.18
C HIS A 34 7.88 25.16 32.08
N ASP A 35 8.67 24.18 31.63
CA ASP A 35 9.43 23.32 32.53
C ASP A 35 10.82 23.05 31.93
N GLU A 36 11.84 23.46 32.69
CA GLU A 36 13.26 23.26 32.45
C GLU A 36 13.70 21.90 33.00
N GLY A 37 14.71 21.29 32.37
CA GLY A 37 15.59 20.34 33.05
C GLY A 37 15.43 18.86 32.67
N ALA A 38 15.60 18.51 31.40
CA ALA A 38 15.92 17.14 31.01
C ALA A 38 17.43 16.97 30.82
N VAL A 39 18.04 16.20 31.72
CA VAL A 39 19.43 15.72 31.63
C VAL A 39 19.62 14.98 30.29
N PRO A 40 20.64 15.32 29.47
CA PRO A 40 20.82 14.67 28.17
C PRO A 40 21.21 13.20 28.35
N SER A 41 20.35 12.31 27.83
CA SER A 41 20.65 10.90 27.70
C SER A 41 21.83 10.72 26.71
N PRO A 42 22.78 9.79 26.95
CA PRO A 42 23.97 9.61 26.12
C PRO A 42 23.73 9.10 24.69
N PHE A 43 22.47 9.01 24.26
CA PHE A 43 22.06 8.65 22.90
C PHE A 43 21.12 9.73 22.37
N ALA A 44 21.68 10.85 21.91
CA ALA A 44 20.94 11.76 21.05
C ALA A 44 20.75 11.07 19.68
N ASP A 45 19.77 10.16 19.60
CA ASP A 45 19.37 9.51 18.35
C ASP A 45 18.98 10.61 17.36
N SER A 46 19.82 10.83 16.35
CA SER A 46 19.44 11.67 15.22
C SER A 46 18.17 11.09 14.62
N VAL A 47 17.16 11.94 14.43
CA VAL A 47 15.85 11.52 13.91
C VAL A 47 16.05 10.76 12.61
N ALA A 48 15.59 9.51 12.57
CA ALA A 48 15.77 8.63 11.42
C ALA A 48 14.94 9.16 10.24
N ARG A 49 15.60 9.89 9.34
CA ARG A 49 15.05 10.42 8.08
C ARG A 49 15.63 9.60 6.95
N GLY A 50 14.83 8.68 6.43
CA GLY A 50 15.35 7.63 5.58
C GLY A 50 14.52 7.32 4.35
N VAL A 51 15.06 6.41 3.56
CA VAL A 51 14.37 5.88 2.38
C VAL A 51 14.24 4.37 2.50
N VAL A 52 13.16 3.84 1.93
CA VAL A 52 13.03 2.39 1.73
C VAL A 52 13.81 2.01 0.49
N TRP A 53 14.72 1.06 0.63
CA TRP A 53 15.64 0.66 -0.43
C TRP A 53 15.75 -0.86 -0.55
N ARG A 54 15.98 -1.33 -1.78
CA ARG A 54 16.37 -2.70 -2.07
C ARG A 54 17.68 -2.63 -2.85
N PRO A 55 18.81 -2.98 -2.23
CA PRO A 55 20.10 -2.94 -2.90
C PRO A 55 20.08 -3.70 -4.22
N PRO A 56 20.69 -3.16 -5.29
CA PRO A 56 21.08 -3.95 -6.45
C PRO A 56 21.91 -5.17 -6.03
N ASP A 57 21.83 -6.26 -6.80
CA ASP A 57 22.55 -7.50 -6.45
C ASP A 57 24.08 -7.34 -6.65
N ALA A 58 24.48 -6.44 -7.56
CA ALA A 58 25.87 -6.09 -7.78
C ALA A 58 26.37 -5.06 -6.74
N VAL A 59 27.51 -5.36 -6.12
CA VAL A 59 28.10 -4.56 -5.02
C VAL A 59 28.40 -3.12 -5.44
N GLY A 60 29.07 -2.92 -6.58
CA GLY A 60 29.47 -1.58 -7.05
C GLY A 60 28.28 -0.61 -7.20
N PRO A 61 27.24 -0.98 -7.98
CA PRO A 61 26.00 -0.22 -8.05
C PRO A 61 25.34 0.03 -6.68
N ALA A 62 25.30 -0.98 -5.80
CA ALA A 62 24.73 -0.81 -4.46
C ALA A 62 25.47 0.21 -3.60
N LEU A 63 26.82 0.20 -3.62
CA LEU A 63 27.63 1.18 -2.89
C LEU A 63 27.45 2.60 -3.46
N ARG A 64 27.37 2.75 -4.79
CA ARG A 64 27.09 4.05 -5.43
C ARG A 64 25.70 4.57 -5.07
N GLU A 65 24.70 3.71 -5.03
CA GLU A 65 23.35 4.09 -4.58
C GLU A 65 23.33 4.50 -3.11
N LEU A 66 24.01 3.77 -2.23
CA LEU A 66 24.10 4.12 -0.81
C LEU A 66 24.74 5.50 -0.60
N ASN A 67 25.82 5.81 -1.35
CA ASN A 67 26.43 7.14 -1.33
C ASN A 67 25.45 8.23 -1.79
N ARG A 68 24.68 7.99 -2.85
CA ARG A 68 23.67 8.93 -3.33
C ARG A 68 22.53 9.13 -2.33
N ILE A 69 22.11 8.07 -1.64
CA ILE A 69 21.11 8.15 -0.57
C ILE A 69 21.61 9.08 0.55
N ARG A 70 22.86 8.90 1.01
CA ARG A 70 23.45 9.80 2.02
C ARG A 70 23.56 11.24 1.52
N ALA A 71 23.98 11.42 0.27
CA ALA A 71 24.13 12.74 -0.36
C ALA A 71 22.79 13.48 -0.49
N ALA A 72 21.66 12.76 -0.60
CA ALA A 72 20.32 13.32 -0.54
C ALA A 72 19.85 13.68 0.89
N GLY A 73 20.76 13.70 1.86
CA GLY A 73 20.49 14.06 3.25
C GLY A 73 19.94 12.96 4.14
N ALA A 74 19.74 11.73 3.64
CA ALA A 74 19.20 10.65 4.46
C ALA A 74 20.17 10.27 5.59
N THR A 75 19.62 10.05 6.79
CA THR A 75 20.33 9.56 7.98
C THR A 75 20.05 8.08 8.25
N ALA A 76 19.00 7.53 7.63
CA ALA A 76 18.61 6.14 7.80
C ALA A 76 18.24 5.47 6.47
N VAL A 77 18.35 4.14 6.43
CA VAL A 77 17.96 3.33 5.27
C VAL A 77 17.24 2.08 5.74
N ARG A 78 16.02 1.86 5.24
CA ARG A 78 15.31 0.60 5.47
C ARG A 78 15.52 -0.36 4.32
N LEU A 79 16.21 -1.46 4.62
CA LEU A 79 16.55 -2.52 3.70
C LEU A 79 15.44 -3.56 3.65
N THR A 80 14.80 -3.66 2.49
CA THR A 80 13.68 -4.59 2.27
C THR A 80 14.11 -6.03 1.97
N ALA A 81 15.42 -6.24 1.84
CA ALA A 81 16.08 -7.52 1.65
C ALA A 81 17.50 -7.44 2.25
N PRO A 82 18.06 -8.54 2.77
CA PRO A 82 19.43 -8.57 3.24
C PRO A 82 20.38 -8.26 2.08
N PRO A 83 21.41 -7.44 2.28
CA PRO A 83 22.37 -7.14 1.23
C PRO A 83 23.22 -8.38 0.91
N PRO A 84 23.71 -8.50 -0.34
CA PRO A 84 24.48 -9.66 -0.77
C PRO A 84 25.85 -9.76 -0.10
N THR A 85 26.44 -8.62 0.30
CA THR A 85 27.81 -8.54 0.84
C THR A 85 27.91 -7.69 2.09
N ALA A 86 28.89 -8.01 2.94
CA ALA A 86 29.17 -7.26 4.17
C ALA A 86 29.73 -5.85 3.93
N SER A 87 30.32 -5.60 2.76
CA SER A 87 30.88 -4.30 2.37
C SER A 87 29.86 -3.16 2.42
N LEU A 88 28.58 -3.46 2.24
CA LEU A 88 27.51 -2.46 2.36
C LEU A 88 27.35 -1.96 3.81
N PHE A 89 27.52 -2.83 4.80
CA PHE A 89 27.45 -2.46 6.21
C PHE A 89 28.65 -1.59 6.62
N THR A 90 29.86 -2.01 6.23
CA THR A 90 31.07 -1.18 6.45
C THR A 90 30.92 0.20 5.81
N ARG A 91 30.33 0.27 4.61
CA ARG A 91 30.09 1.56 3.97
C ARG A 91 29.04 2.38 4.73
N ALA A 92 27.96 1.76 5.19
CA ALA A 92 26.95 2.44 6.01
C ALA A 92 27.54 2.99 7.31
N ASP A 93 28.41 2.24 7.99
CA ASP A 93 29.14 2.72 9.18
C ASP A 93 29.96 3.98 8.83
N SER A 94 30.72 3.97 7.73
CA SER A 94 31.53 5.12 7.30
C SER A 94 30.72 6.35 6.89
N LEU A 95 29.44 6.18 6.57
CA LEU A 95 28.52 7.26 6.18
C LEU A 95 27.65 7.72 7.36
N ASP A 96 27.83 7.11 8.54
CA ASP A 96 26.99 7.31 9.73
C ASP A 96 25.49 7.12 9.43
N LEU A 97 25.18 6.06 8.67
CA LEU A 97 23.80 5.70 8.33
C LEU A 97 23.24 4.68 9.32
N GLN A 98 22.01 4.92 9.78
CA GLN A 98 21.24 3.94 10.55
C GLN A 98 20.54 2.96 9.61
N LEU A 99 20.77 1.66 9.78
CA LEU A 99 20.17 0.60 8.99
C LEU A 99 19.04 -0.10 9.72
N PHE A 100 17.91 -0.22 9.02
CA PHE A 100 16.72 -0.95 9.43
C PHE A 100 16.57 -2.17 8.53
N LEU A 101 16.77 -3.37 9.06
CA LEU A 101 16.82 -4.61 8.28
C LEU A 101 15.50 -5.36 8.34
N ASP A 102 14.74 -5.38 7.24
CA ASP A 102 13.51 -6.19 7.16
C ASP A 102 13.87 -7.67 7.03
N VAL A 103 13.36 -8.51 7.93
CA VAL A 103 13.25 -9.94 7.70
C VAL A 103 12.20 -10.16 6.59
N PRO A 104 12.47 -11.02 5.59
CA PRO A 104 11.57 -11.21 4.45
C PRO A 104 10.34 -12.06 4.83
N ILE A 105 9.51 -11.52 5.71
CA ILE A 105 8.22 -12.05 6.13
C ILE A 105 7.19 -10.96 5.83
N SER A 106 6.25 -11.27 4.93
CA SER A 106 5.22 -10.31 4.54
C SER A 106 3.87 -10.99 4.27
N HIS A 107 2.77 -10.31 4.62
CA HIS A 107 1.40 -10.78 4.36
C HIS A 107 1.07 -12.14 4.98
N VAL A 108 1.57 -12.39 6.19
CA VAL A 108 1.31 -13.64 6.93
C VAL A 108 0.10 -13.49 7.86
N THR A 109 -0.62 -14.59 8.04
CA THR A 109 -1.66 -14.70 9.06
C THR A 109 -1.03 -14.69 10.45
N ALA A 110 -1.86 -14.45 11.49
CA ALA A 110 -1.39 -14.50 12.88
C ALA A 110 -0.78 -15.88 13.23
N SER A 111 -1.42 -16.96 12.79
CA SER A 111 -0.91 -18.33 12.99
C SER A 111 0.40 -18.59 12.23
N GLY A 112 0.50 -18.15 10.97
CA GLY A 112 1.69 -18.38 10.14
C GLY A 112 2.91 -17.54 10.52
N LEU A 113 2.76 -16.50 11.33
CA LEU A 113 3.86 -15.62 11.74
C LEU A 113 4.90 -16.36 12.58
N SER A 114 4.46 -17.20 13.52
CA SER A 114 5.36 -17.95 14.42
C SER A 114 6.26 -18.90 13.62
N ASP A 115 5.68 -19.69 12.72
CA ASP A 115 6.40 -20.63 11.86
C ASP A 115 7.36 -19.89 10.92
N SER A 116 6.91 -18.75 10.36
CA SER A 116 7.72 -17.91 9.49
C SER A 116 8.96 -17.37 10.21
N LEU A 117 8.80 -16.83 11.42
CA LEU A 117 9.93 -16.32 12.22
C LEU A 117 10.86 -17.45 12.66
N THR A 118 10.31 -18.62 13.02
CA THR A 118 11.09 -19.82 13.36
C THR A 118 11.94 -20.27 12.18
N ALA A 119 11.36 -20.32 10.97
CA ALA A 119 12.08 -20.63 9.74
C ALA A 119 13.16 -19.59 9.39
N LYS A 120 12.99 -18.33 9.82
CA LYS A 120 13.97 -17.25 9.62
C LYS A 120 14.97 -17.06 10.77
N ARG A 121 14.95 -17.93 11.79
CA ARG A 121 15.90 -17.92 12.91
C ARG A 121 17.37 -17.81 12.46
N PRO A 122 17.87 -18.55 11.45
CA PRO A 122 19.27 -18.42 11.03
C PRO A 122 19.62 -17.01 10.52
N LEU A 123 18.69 -16.35 9.81
CA LEU A 123 18.88 -14.99 9.34
C LEU A 123 18.91 -13.99 10.51
N LEU A 124 18.01 -14.14 11.48
CA LEU A 124 18.00 -13.31 12.70
C LEU A 124 19.31 -13.46 13.49
N THR A 125 19.81 -14.68 13.66
CA THR A 125 21.11 -14.93 14.29
C THR A 125 22.25 -14.26 13.53
N ARG A 126 22.23 -14.31 12.19
CA ARG A 126 23.22 -13.62 11.35
C ARG A 126 23.14 -12.10 11.50
N ILE A 127 21.94 -11.52 11.49
CA ILE A 127 21.73 -10.08 11.68
C ILE A 127 22.30 -9.64 13.03
N ARG A 128 22.02 -10.39 14.11
CA ARG A 128 22.59 -10.13 15.43
C ARG A 128 24.11 -10.20 15.45
N ALA A 129 24.71 -11.19 14.78
CA ALA A 129 26.16 -11.31 14.70
C ALA A 129 26.80 -10.17 13.90
N LEU A 130 26.06 -9.59 12.95
CA LEU A 130 26.48 -8.42 12.19
C LEU A 130 26.32 -7.12 12.99
N SER A 131 25.25 -6.96 13.77
CA SER A 131 25.03 -5.75 14.59
C SER A 131 26.09 -5.55 15.65
N LYS A 132 26.69 -6.64 16.16
CA LYS A 132 27.86 -6.56 17.06
C LYS A 132 29.13 -6.03 16.38
N ARG A 133 29.20 -6.06 15.05
CA ARG A 133 30.37 -5.63 14.27
C ARG A 133 30.16 -4.30 13.54
N HIS A 134 28.91 -3.92 13.31
CA HIS A 134 28.52 -2.76 12.52
C HIS A 134 27.55 -1.92 13.32
N SER A 135 28.02 -0.75 13.77
CA SER A 135 27.22 0.21 14.55
C SER A 135 26.06 0.79 13.74
N SER A 136 26.12 0.75 12.41
CA SER A 136 25.00 1.11 11.53
C SER A 136 23.77 0.22 11.70
N ILE A 137 23.92 -1.04 12.10
CA ILE A 137 22.78 -1.96 12.24
C ILE A 137 22.13 -1.77 13.61
N ARG A 138 21.10 -0.93 13.65
CA ARG A 138 20.37 -0.58 14.89
C ARG A 138 19.03 -1.28 15.04
N TYR A 139 18.38 -1.61 13.92
CA TYR A 139 17.00 -2.09 13.91
C TYR A 139 16.81 -3.35 13.06
N VAL A 140 15.98 -4.28 13.56
CA VAL A 140 15.54 -5.47 12.83
C VAL A 140 14.01 -5.56 12.75
N GLY A 141 13.50 -5.68 11.54
CA GLY A 141 12.07 -5.74 11.25
C GLY A 141 11.59 -7.18 11.26
N LEU A 142 10.74 -7.55 12.21
CA LEU A 142 10.26 -8.92 12.38
C LEU A 142 9.24 -9.34 11.32
N ALA A 143 8.39 -8.40 10.89
CA ALA A 143 7.41 -8.65 9.84
C ALA A 143 6.94 -7.36 9.17
N ARG A 144 6.43 -7.49 7.95
CA ARG A 144 5.70 -6.44 7.24
C ARG A 144 4.30 -6.92 6.89
N HIS A 145 3.30 -6.07 6.99
CA HIS A 145 1.93 -6.41 6.62
C HIS A 145 1.39 -7.67 7.30
N ALA A 146 1.87 -7.98 8.52
CA ALA A 146 1.27 -8.99 9.37
C ALA A 146 -0.03 -8.46 10.00
N ASN A 147 -0.92 -9.36 10.42
CA ASN A 147 -2.18 -8.96 11.04
C ASN A 147 -2.01 -8.46 12.49
N THR A 148 -1.59 -7.20 12.66
CA THR A 148 -1.34 -6.60 13.98
C THR A 148 -2.62 -6.18 14.73
N THR A 149 -3.80 -6.54 14.22
CA THR A 149 -5.09 -6.29 14.89
C THR A 149 -5.47 -7.38 15.91
N THR A 150 -4.65 -8.44 16.00
CA THR A 150 -4.95 -9.67 16.74
C THR A 150 -3.98 -9.90 17.90
N PRO A 151 -4.45 -10.28 19.11
CA PRO A 151 -3.57 -10.55 20.26
C PRO A 151 -2.53 -11.64 20.00
N GLU A 152 -2.86 -12.65 19.20
CA GLU A 152 -1.97 -13.76 18.85
C GLU A 152 -0.73 -13.29 18.11
N THR A 153 -0.89 -12.36 17.16
CA THR A 153 0.25 -11.73 16.47
C THR A 153 1.13 -10.98 17.47
N CYS A 154 0.52 -10.26 18.41
CA CYS A 154 1.26 -9.45 19.37
C CYS A 154 2.07 -10.30 20.35
N SER A 155 1.53 -11.46 20.78
CA SER A 155 2.26 -12.38 21.65
C SER A 155 3.47 -13.00 20.94
N VAL A 156 3.33 -13.38 19.66
CA VAL A 156 4.43 -13.88 18.83
C VAL A 156 5.51 -12.82 18.69
N LEU A 157 5.17 -11.60 18.28
CA LEU A 157 6.12 -10.49 18.14
C LEU A 157 6.86 -10.22 19.45
N ARG A 158 6.14 -10.08 20.56
CA ARG A 158 6.72 -9.86 21.89
C ARG A 158 7.70 -10.97 22.28
N SER A 159 7.33 -12.23 22.04
CA SER A 159 8.20 -13.37 22.37
C SER A 159 9.53 -13.35 21.60
N TRP A 160 9.52 -12.85 20.36
CA TRP A 160 10.72 -12.75 19.53
C TRP A 160 11.55 -11.51 19.89
N THR A 161 10.91 -10.38 20.18
CA THR A 161 11.55 -9.18 20.74
C THR A 161 12.31 -9.51 22.03
N THR A 162 11.63 -10.12 23.00
CA THR A 162 12.27 -10.52 24.28
C THR A 162 13.42 -11.51 24.08
N ARG A 163 13.34 -12.38 23.07
CA ARG A 163 14.44 -13.31 22.74
C ARG A 163 15.64 -12.57 22.14
N LEU A 164 15.42 -11.59 21.26
CA LEU A 164 16.52 -10.81 20.68
C LEU A 164 17.21 -9.94 21.72
N HIS A 165 16.46 -9.30 22.62
CA HIS A 165 17.04 -8.46 23.69
C HIS A 165 17.85 -9.25 24.71
N ARG A 166 17.43 -10.48 25.05
CA ARG A 166 18.20 -11.36 25.94
C ARG A 166 19.62 -11.60 25.43
N ASP A 167 19.79 -11.64 24.11
CA ASP A 167 21.06 -11.98 23.48
C ASP A 167 21.85 -10.75 22.95
N SER A 168 21.20 -9.57 22.93
CA SER A 168 21.75 -8.29 22.45
C SER A 168 20.85 -7.12 22.86
N SER A 169 21.27 -6.30 23.83
CA SER A 169 20.53 -5.10 24.27
C SER A 169 20.45 -4.01 23.20
N ASP A 170 21.43 -3.94 22.30
CA ASP A 170 21.60 -2.78 21.42
C ASP A 170 20.80 -2.86 20.11
N LEU A 171 20.19 -4.03 19.83
CA LEU A 171 19.43 -4.27 18.61
C LEU A 171 17.94 -4.12 18.88
N ARG A 172 17.34 -3.05 18.36
CA ARG A 172 15.91 -2.76 18.52
C ARG A 172 15.08 -3.50 17.47
N THR A 173 13.86 -3.83 17.82
CA THR A 173 12.91 -4.53 16.96
C THR A 173 11.80 -3.61 16.45
N TYR A 174 11.32 -3.88 15.24
CA TYR A 174 10.15 -3.19 14.68
C TYR A 174 9.28 -4.13 13.86
N TYR A 175 8.10 -3.66 13.48
CA TYR A 175 7.31 -4.20 12.37
C TYR A 175 6.80 -3.06 11.51
N VAL A 176 6.31 -3.40 10.31
CA VAL A 176 5.64 -2.45 9.42
C VAL A 176 4.20 -2.89 9.20
N THR A 177 3.22 -2.09 9.59
CA THR A 177 1.80 -2.46 9.49
C THR A 177 1.02 -1.54 8.54
N PRO A 178 0.13 -2.07 7.68
CA PRO A 178 -0.80 -1.26 6.88
C PRO A 178 -2.03 -0.83 7.70
N PHE A 179 -2.23 -1.44 8.87
CA PHE A 179 -3.34 -1.13 9.74
C PHE A 179 -3.17 0.28 10.31
N ARG A 180 -4.30 0.95 10.54
CA ARG A 180 -4.29 2.27 11.17
C ARG A 180 -3.88 2.11 12.62
N PRO A 181 -3.31 3.15 13.24
CA PRO A 181 -2.88 3.05 14.62
C PRO A 181 -4.02 2.70 15.59
N SER A 182 -5.22 3.24 15.37
CA SER A 182 -6.42 2.91 16.17
C SER A 182 -6.87 1.45 16.08
N THR A 183 -6.41 0.71 15.08
CA THR A 183 -6.69 -0.72 14.90
C THR A 183 -5.52 -1.61 15.26
N ASP A 184 -4.34 -1.02 15.45
CA ASP A 184 -3.12 -1.73 15.76
C ASP A 184 -3.05 -2.06 17.25
N ARG A 185 -2.98 -3.35 17.58
CA ARG A 185 -2.94 -3.84 18.96
C ARG A 185 -1.55 -4.26 19.41
N CYS A 186 -0.58 -4.28 18.49
CA CYS A 186 0.75 -4.84 18.75
C CYS A 186 1.82 -3.79 18.99
N ALA A 187 1.45 -2.52 19.11
CA ALA A 187 2.39 -1.42 19.22
C ALA A 187 3.37 -1.61 20.40
N GLY A 188 2.89 -2.12 21.54
CA GLY A 188 3.72 -2.50 22.70
C GLY A 188 4.32 -3.93 22.66
N ALA A 189 4.46 -4.55 21.49
CA ALA A 189 5.10 -5.86 21.33
C ALA A 189 6.53 -5.77 20.74
N VAL A 190 6.91 -4.60 20.22
CA VAL A 190 8.22 -4.30 19.63
C VAL A 190 8.69 -2.93 20.15
N ASP A 191 9.93 -2.56 19.84
CA ASP A 191 10.51 -1.29 20.30
C ASP A 191 10.08 -0.08 19.48
N LEU A 192 9.65 -0.31 18.24
CA LEU A 192 9.25 0.73 17.31
C LEU A 192 8.19 0.22 16.33
N PRO A 193 6.89 0.52 16.52
CA PRO A 193 5.88 0.29 15.50
C PRO A 193 6.06 1.27 14.32
N LEU A 194 6.10 0.74 13.08
CA LEU A 194 6.12 1.55 11.87
C LEU A 194 4.85 1.35 11.03
N PHE A 195 4.31 2.43 10.49
CA PHE A 195 3.11 2.39 9.65
C PHE A 195 3.42 2.50 8.15
N ASP A 196 2.82 1.62 7.34
CA ASP A 196 2.76 1.77 5.89
C ASP A 196 1.61 2.70 5.54
N THR A 197 1.93 3.92 5.16
CA THR A 197 0.95 4.98 4.92
C THR A 197 0.73 5.26 3.45
N ARG A 198 1.21 4.39 2.55
CA ARG A 198 1.01 4.52 1.10
C ARG A 198 -0.46 4.53 0.68
N THR A 199 -1.34 4.09 1.57
CA THR A 199 -2.79 4.05 1.35
C THR A 199 -3.54 5.19 2.05
N TRP A 200 -2.84 6.09 2.75
CA TRP A 200 -3.45 7.12 3.59
C TRP A 200 -3.40 8.47 2.88
N GLU A 201 -4.53 9.20 2.89
CA GLU A 201 -4.61 10.53 2.29
C GLU A 201 -3.88 11.60 3.09
N ASN A 202 -3.94 11.50 4.43
CA ASN A 202 -3.24 12.39 5.36
C ASN A 202 -2.47 11.56 6.39
N PRO A 203 -1.21 11.20 6.10
CA PRO A 203 -0.44 10.29 6.93
C PRO A 203 -0.09 10.87 8.30
N VAL A 204 0.26 12.16 8.35
CA VAL A 204 0.74 12.85 9.55
C VAL A 204 -0.37 13.03 10.58
N ALA A 205 -1.51 13.59 10.16
CA ALA A 205 -2.63 13.82 11.07
C ALA A 205 -3.13 12.53 11.74
N ARG A 206 -2.94 11.38 11.07
CA ARG A 206 -3.29 10.07 11.62
C ARG A 206 -2.24 9.56 12.62
N LEU A 207 -0.95 9.79 12.36
CA LEU A 207 0.11 9.44 13.31
C LEU A 207 -0.07 10.19 14.64
N ASN A 208 -0.51 11.47 14.60
CA ASN A 208 -0.74 12.31 15.79
C ASN A 208 -1.67 11.68 16.82
N THR A 209 -2.64 10.87 16.38
CA THR A 209 -3.59 10.22 17.29
C THR A 209 -2.94 9.14 18.16
N THR A 210 -1.73 8.70 17.82
CA THR A 210 -1.02 7.57 18.44
C THR A 210 0.12 8.02 19.32
N THR A 211 0.89 9.01 18.85
CA THR A 211 2.07 9.52 19.57
C THR A 211 1.69 10.18 20.91
N ARG A 212 0.43 10.65 21.04
CA ARG A 212 -0.10 11.23 22.29
C ARG A 212 -0.27 10.21 23.42
N ASP A 213 -0.37 8.92 23.11
CA ASP A 213 -0.56 7.85 24.10
C ASP A 213 0.78 7.26 24.58
N SER A 214 1.86 8.05 24.59
CA SER A 214 3.20 7.70 25.12
C SER A 214 4.06 6.77 24.27
N MET A 215 3.58 6.32 23.10
CA MET A 215 4.29 5.32 22.30
C MET A 215 5.00 5.98 21.11
N GLN A 216 6.33 5.84 21.06
CA GLN A 216 7.14 6.28 19.93
C GLN A 216 6.82 5.40 18.71
N ALA A 217 6.16 5.97 17.71
CA ALA A 217 5.83 5.31 16.46
C ALA A 217 6.42 6.08 15.26
N GLY A 218 6.56 5.41 14.12
CA GLY A 218 7.11 6.03 12.92
C GLY A 218 6.36 5.68 11.64
N LEU A 219 6.77 6.32 10.55
CA LEU A 219 6.26 6.07 9.20
C LEU A 219 7.22 5.15 8.47
N GLY A 220 6.86 3.88 8.33
CA GLY A 220 7.67 2.89 7.64
C GLY A 220 7.61 3.04 6.11
N ALA A 221 6.53 3.53 5.54
CA ALA A 221 6.46 3.74 4.11
C ALA A 221 5.57 4.94 3.80
N LEU A 222 6.20 6.10 3.67
CA LEU A 222 5.55 7.34 3.27
C LEU A 222 5.72 7.54 1.76
N GLY A 223 4.61 7.68 1.03
CA GLY A 223 4.67 8.02 -0.38
C GLY A 223 3.39 7.66 -1.12
N THR A 224 3.37 8.03 -2.39
CA THR A 224 2.32 7.64 -3.34
C THR A 224 2.96 7.23 -4.66
N TRP A 225 2.17 6.65 -5.55
CA TRP A 225 2.64 6.11 -6.82
C TRP A 225 2.39 7.05 -7.99
N VAL A 226 3.20 6.87 -9.02
CA VAL A 226 3.13 7.52 -10.32
C VAL A 226 2.76 6.46 -11.37
N ALA A 227 1.86 6.81 -12.30
CA ALA A 227 1.57 5.94 -13.43
C ALA A 227 2.68 6.04 -14.50
N PRO A 228 3.09 4.95 -15.17
CA PRO A 228 4.22 4.94 -16.11
C PRO A 228 4.14 6.01 -17.21
N ASN A 229 2.93 6.36 -17.64
CA ASN A 229 2.67 7.33 -18.70
C ASN A 229 1.82 8.53 -18.22
N ALA A 230 1.85 8.83 -16.92
CA ALA A 230 1.16 10.02 -16.43
C ALA A 230 1.74 11.28 -17.06
N GLY A 231 0.87 12.17 -17.54
CA GLY A 231 1.27 13.52 -17.92
C GLY A 231 1.81 14.31 -16.72
N SER A 232 2.43 15.47 -16.99
CA SER A 232 2.96 16.35 -15.95
C SER A 232 1.86 17.22 -15.33
N GLY A 233 2.01 17.49 -14.03
CA GLY A 233 1.33 18.56 -13.31
C GLY A 233 0.41 18.10 -12.18
N LEU A 234 0.11 19.02 -11.26
CA LEU A 234 -0.66 18.77 -10.03
C LEU A 234 -2.12 18.36 -10.25
N ARG A 235 -2.70 18.67 -11.41
CA ARG A 235 -4.07 18.30 -11.77
C ARG A 235 -4.14 16.95 -12.47
N VAL A 236 -3.02 16.39 -12.91
CA VAL A 236 -2.95 15.05 -13.51
C VAL A 236 -2.85 14.01 -12.39
N PRO A 237 -3.82 13.09 -12.24
CA PRO A 237 -3.75 12.04 -11.24
C PRO A 237 -2.49 11.18 -11.40
N HIS A 238 -1.88 10.80 -10.27
CA HIS A 238 -0.68 9.95 -10.25
C HIS A 238 0.46 10.46 -11.14
N SER A 239 0.63 11.78 -11.27
CA SER A 239 1.78 12.42 -11.92
C SER A 239 3.00 12.51 -10.99
N PRO A 240 4.22 12.69 -11.54
CA PRO A 240 5.41 12.98 -10.74
C PRO A 240 5.24 14.18 -9.79
N GLU A 241 4.57 15.25 -10.24
CA GLU A 241 4.34 16.45 -9.43
C GLU A 241 3.32 16.21 -8.32
N ARG A 242 2.30 15.37 -8.56
CA ARG A 242 1.36 14.94 -7.51
C ARG A 242 2.06 14.14 -6.42
N GLN A 243 2.97 13.24 -6.82
CA GLN A 243 3.81 12.51 -5.87
C GLN A 243 4.67 13.49 -5.05
N ALA A 244 5.30 14.46 -5.70
CA ALA A 244 6.12 15.47 -5.03
C ALA A 244 5.31 16.31 -4.03
N ARG A 245 4.13 16.81 -4.42
CA ARG A 245 3.23 17.58 -3.55
C ARG A 245 2.64 16.76 -2.41
N PHE A 246 2.47 15.45 -2.58
CA PHE A 246 2.08 14.55 -1.49
C PHE A 246 3.19 14.47 -0.43
N LEU A 247 4.45 14.25 -0.87
CA LEU A 247 5.59 14.18 0.04
C LEU A 247 5.86 15.51 0.72
N GLU A 248 5.81 16.63 0.00
CA GLU A 248 6.02 17.97 0.57
C GLU A 248 5.05 18.23 1.71
N ARG A 249 3.74 18.06 1.49
CA ARG A 249 2.73 18.25 2.55
C ARG A 249 2.93 17.32 3.74
N SER A 250 3.33 16.07 3.48
CA SER A 250 3.54 15.09 4.54
C SER A 250 4.81 15.37 5.34
N LEU A 251 5.89 15.80 4.70
CA LEU A 251 7.15 16.12 5.38
C LEU A 251 7.04 17.46 6.12
N SER A 252 6.41 18.48 5.54
CA SER A 252 6.07 19.73 6.25
C SER A 252 5.30 19.46 7.52
N GLY A 253 4.23 18.66 7.43
CA GLY A 253 3.40 18.35 8.60
C GLY A 253 4.16 17.63 9.72
N LEU A 254 5.16 16.79 9.38
CA LEU A 254 6.00 16.14 10.39
C LEU A 254 6.97 17.10 11.07
N GLU A 255 7.46 18.12 10.37
CA GLU A 255 8.37 19.12 10.93
C GLU A 255 7.64 20.17 11.77
N GLU A 256 6.43 20.55 11.35
CA GLU A 256 5.60 21.55 12.04
C GLU A 256 5.04 21.01 13.37
N ASP A 257 4.82 19.70 13.47
CA ASP A 257 4.34 19.06 14.69
C ASP A 257 5.51 18.59 15.58
N SER A 258 5.75 19.31 16.67
CA SER A 258 6.86 19.01 17.59
C SER A 258 6.82 17.58 18.14
N ALA A 259 5.62 17.01 18.37
CA ALA A 259 5.47 15.64 18.86
C ALA A 259 5.94 14.59 17.86
N ASN A 260 5.83 14.88 16.55
CA ASN A 260 6.25 13.99 15.48
C ASN A 260 7.59 14.35 14.85
N SER A 261 8.15 15.51 15.19
CA SER A 261 9.44 15.95 14.67
C SER A 261 10.58 14.95 14.91
N GLN A 262 10.40 14.07 15.90
CA GLN A 262 11.31 12.99 16.28
C GLN A 262 10.91 11.59 15.77
N ALA A 263 9.75 11.46 15.11
CA ALA A 263 9.27 10.18 14.60
C ALA A 263 10.14 9.71 13.42
N PRO A 264 10.63 8.46 13.42
CA PRO A 264 11.29 7.87 12.26
C PRO A 264 10.40 7.92 11.02
N VAL A 265 10.94 8.41 9.89
CA VAL A 265 10.21 8.51 8.62
C VAL A 265 11.01 7.89 7.48
N PHE A 266 10.37 6.97 6.75
CA PHE A 266 10.94 6.30 5.59
C PHE A 266 10.12 6.58 4.34
N THR A 267 10.69 7.34 3.41
CA THR A 267 10.07 7.59 2.12
C THR A 267 10.13 6.32 1.25
N TYR A 268 8.97 5.85 0.79
CA TYR A 268 8.86 4.69 -0.09
C TYR A 268 8.75 5.17 -1.53
N ARG A 269 9.78 4.99 -2.37
CA ARG A 269 11.07 4.28 -2.14
C ARG A 269 12.16 4.87 -3.02
N TRP A 270 13.44 4.52 -2.77
CA TRP A 270 14.59 5.16 -3.46
C TRP A 270 14.49 5.15 -5.00
N ALA A 271 14.23 3.99 -5.60
CA ALA A 271 14.09 3.83 -7.04
C ALA A 271 12.97 2.83 -7.37
N ASP A 272 12.39 2.92 -8.56
CA ASP A 272 11.41 1.94 -9.05
C ASP A 272 12.01 0.55 -9.22
N ARG A 273 11.15 -0.47 -9.16
CA ARG A 273 11.45 -1.83 -9.63
C ARG A 273 10.18 -2.39 -10.21
N ALA A 274 10.35 -3.33 -11.14
CA ALA A 274 9.27 -4.17 -11.63
C ALA A 274 8.51 -4.80 -10.45
N SER A 275 7.25 -4.39 -10.28
CA SER A 275 6.28 -5.10 -9.45
C SER A 275 5.60 -6.13 -10.33
N THR A 276 5.62 -7.40 -9.92
CA THR A 276 4.95 -8.47 -10.67
C THR A 276 3.43 -8.40 -10.56
N ARG A 277 2.90 -7.81 -9.48
CA ARG A 277 1.44 -7.75 -9.23
C ARG A 277 0.79 -6.53 -9.87
N LEU A 278 1.41 -5.37 -9.74
CA LEU A 278 0.87 -4.11 -10.28
C LEU A 278 2.02 -3.34 -10.95
N PRO A 279 2.44 -3.75 -12.16
CA PRO A 279 3.58 -3.16 -12.87
C PRO A 279 3.36 -1.67 -13.18
N ASN A 280 2.10 -1.23 -13.27
CA ASN A 280 1.73 0.16 -13.58
C ASN A 280 1.80 1.11 -12.38
N ARG A 281 2.35 0.68 -11.23
CA ARG A 281 2.52 1.53 -10.04
C ARG A 281 4.00 1.71 -9.72
N HIS A 282 4.44 2.95 -9.86
CA HIS A 282 5.82 3.35 -9.62
C HIS A 282 5.93 4.24 -8.38
N TYR A 283 6.63 3.77 -7.36
CA TYR A 283 6.77 4.48 -6.09
C TYR A 283 8.15 5.15 -5.93
N GLY A 284 9.06 4.93 -6.88
CA GLY A 284 10.42 5.43 -6.83
C GLY A 284 10.48 6.95 -6.73
N LEU A 285 11.45 7.46 -5.99
CA LEU A 285 11.95 8.83 -6.14
C LEU A 285 12.76 8.95 -7.45
N HIS A 286 13.34 7.84 -7.88
CA HIS A 286 13.97 7.66 -9.18
C HIS A 286 13.20 6.61 -9.99
N ASP A 287 13.11 6.81 -11.30
CA ASP A 287 12.57 5.80 -12.21
C ASP A 287 13.51 4.58 -12.34
N ALA A 288 13.08 3.59 -13.14
CA ALA A 288 13.85 2.36 -13.33
C ALA A 288 15.20 2.57 -14.06
N SER A 289 15.34 3.66 -14.83
CA SER A 289 16.59 4.06 -15.48
C SER A 289 17.53 4.85 -14.55
N GLY A 290 17.06 5.20 -13.36
CA GLY A 290 17.74 6.07 -12.41
C GLY A 290 17.47 7.56 -12.62
N GLY A 291 16.56 7.91 -13.52
CA GLY A 291 16.10 9.28 -13.75
C GLY A 291 15.40 9.84 -12.52
N ARG A 292 15.74 11.07 -12.14
CA ARG A 292 15.24 11.72 -10.92
C ARG A 292 13.84 12.29 -11.15
N ARG A 293 12.86 11.91 -10.32
CA ARG A 293 11.51 12.51 -10.34
C ARG A 293 11.45 13.78 -9.47
N ALA A 294 10.43 14.61 -9.68
CA ALA A 294 10.20 15.81 -8.87
C ALA A 294 10.17 15.53 -7.35
N ALA A 295 9.62 14.39 -6.95
CA ALA A 295 9.59 13.91 -5.57
C ALA A 295 10.98 13.78 -4.92
N ALA A 296 12.01 13.40 -5.68
CA ALA A 296 13.37 13.31 -5.16
C ALA A 296 13.95 14.67 -4.79
N LYS A 297 13.53 15.75 -5.44
CA LYS A 297 13.94 17.12 -5.08
C LYS A 297 13.32 17.55 -3.75
N VAL A 298 12.05 17.17 -3.53
CA VAL A 298 11.37 17.41 -2.26
C VAL A 298 12.08 16.72 -1.11
N VAL A 299 12.31 15.41 -1.23
CA VAL A 299 12.97 14.63 -0.17
C VAL A 299 14.36 15.18 0.15
N ASP A 300 15.15 15.49 -0.87
CA ASP A 300 16.48 16.10 -0.71
C ASP A 300 16.41 17.44 0.02
N GLY A 301 15.49 18.33 -0.37
CA GLY A 301 15.30 19.63 0.28
C GLY A 301 14.92 19.52 1.76
N PHE A 302 14.02 18.61 2.12
CA PHE A 302 13.62 18.36 3.51
C PHE A 302 14.70 17.66 4.33
N TYR A 303 15.43 16.70 3.75
CA TYR A 303 16.42 15.93 4.48
C TYR A 303 17.72 16.71 4.69
N THR A 304 18.08 17.59 3.76
CA THR A 304 19.21 18.50 3.90
C THR A 304 18.86 19.81 4.60
N GLY A 305 17.57 20.12 4.79
CA GLY A 305 17.10 21.41 5.30
C GLY A 305 17.27 22.57 4.31
N SER A 306 17.60 22.31 3.04
CA SER A 306 17.90 23.34 2.04
C SER A 306 16.64 23.98 1.43
N GLN A 307 15.52 23.26 1.36
CA GLN A 307 14.29 23.77 0.74
C GLN A 307 13.06 23.08 1.32
N ARG A 308 12.04 23.87 1.69
CA ARG A 308 10.76 23.39 2.24
C ARG A 308 9.54 23.66 1.35
N VAL A 309 9.64 24.62 0.44
CA VAL A 309 8.53 25.05 -0.43
C VAL A 309 8.90 24.81 -1.89
N PHE A 310 8.03 24.13 -2.62
CA PHE A 310 8.25 23.75 -4.01
C PHE A 310 7.15 24.25 -4.93
N ALA A 311 7.54 24.80 -6.07
CA ALA A 311 6.65 25.16 -7.16
C ALA A 311 6.56 24.00 -8.16
N PHE A 312 5.33 23.60 -8.49
CA PHE A 312 5.07 22.57 -9.49
C PHE A 312 4.06 23.09 -10.51
N PRO A 313 4.20 22.72 -11.80
CA PRO A 313 3.20 23.08 -12.79
C PRO A 313 1.82 22.50 -12.43
N SER A 314 0.77 23.27 -12.71
CA SER A 314 -0.61 22.80 -12.50
C SER A 314 -0.98 21.65 -13.41
N GLY A 315 -0.54 21.68 -14.68
CA GLY A 315 -0.96 20.72 -15.71
C GLY A 315 -2.46 20.80 -16.04
N THR A 316 -2.88 20.01 -17.01
CA THR A 316 -4.29 19.91 -17.43
C THR A 316 -4.82 18.56 -17.00
N ALA A 317 -5.88 18.55 -16.19
CA ALA A 317 -6.51 17.30 -15.81
C ALA A 317 -6.99 16.54 -17.07
N PRO A 318 -6.80 15.22 -17.15
CA PRO A 318 -7.44 14.45 -18.20
C PRO A 318 -8.97 14.67 -18.12
N PRO A 319 -9.68 14.61 -19.26
CA PRO A 319 -11.14 14.68 -19.27
C PRO A 319 -11.71 13.70 -18.26
N SER A 320 -12.69 14.16 -17.47
CA SER A 320 -13.22 13.43 -16.32
C SER A 320 -13.68 12.02 -16.69
N SER A 321 -13.58 11.14 -15.69
CA SER A 321 -13.99 9.72 -15.67
C SER A 321 -15.26 9.45 -16.49
N PRO A 322 -15.41 8.26 -17.11
CA PRO A 322 -16.50 7.99 -18.05
C PRO A 322 -17.83 7.74 -17.33
N HIS A 323 -18.40 8.78 -16.72
CA HIS A 323 -19.75 8.75 -16.15
C HIS A 323 -20.77 8.27 -17.19
N ALA A 324 -20.52 8.58 -18.47
CA ALA A 324 -21.28 8.05 -19.60
C ALA A 324 -21.29 6.50 -19.65
N LEU A 325 -20.15 5.83 -19.43
CA LEU A 325 -20.11 4.36 -19.43
C LEU A 325 -20.89 3.76 -18.25
N ILE A 326 -20.86 4.42 -17.09
CA ILE A 326 -21.66 4.01 -15.92
C ILE A 326 -23.15 4.17 -16.24
N LEU A 327 -23.55 5.31 -16.82
CA LEU A 327 -24.94 5.56 -17.22
C LEU A 327 -25.42 4.58 -18.30
N VAL A 328 -24.56 4.22 -19.26
CA VAL A 328 -24.87 3.19 -20.27
C VAL A 328 -25.06 1.83 -19.59
N GLY A 329 -24.17 1.44 -18.67
CA GLY A 329 -24.32 0.19 -17.92
C GLY A 329 -25.62 0.12 -17.13
N TRP A 330 -25.97 1.18 -16.41
CA TRP A 330 -27.26 1.29 -15.71
C TRP A 330 -28.45 1.33 -16.67
N GLY A 331 -28.34 2.01 -17.81
CA GLY A 331 -29.37 2.04 -18.84
C GLY A 331 -29.68 0.66 -19.41
N LEU A 332 -28.65 -0.15 -19.67
CA LEU A 332 -28.82 -1.54 -20.12
C LEU A 332 -29.49 -2.41 -19.05
N LEU A 333 -29.10 -2.27 -17.78
CA LEU A 333 -29.75 -2.99 -16.67
C LEU A 333 -31.22 -2.59 -16.50
N LEU A 334 -31.52 -1.29 -16.57
CA LEU A 334 -32.90 -0.78 -16.51
C LEU A 334 -33.73 -1.25 -17.69
N LEU A 335 -33.15 -1.34 -18.89
CA LEU A 335 -33.82 -1.88 -20.08
C LEU A 335 -34.18 -3.36 -19.89
N VAL A 336 -33.25 -4.18 -19.37
CA VAL A 336 -33.52 -5.59 -19.06
C VAL A 336 -34.58 -5.71 -17.96
N ALA A 337 -34.48 -4.91 -16.90
CA ALA A 337 -35.46 -4.90 -15.81
C ALA A 337 -36.86 -4.47 -16.29
N GLY A 338 -36.93 -3.46 -17.16
CA GLY A 338 -38.18 -3.00 -17.78
C GLY A 338 -38.79 -4.06 -18.69
N LEU A 339 -37.98 -4.77 -19.49
CA LEU A 339 -38.42 -5.91 -20.29
C LEU A 339 -38.97 -7.04 -19.40
N PHE A 340 -38.30 -7.36 -18.30
CA PHE A 340 -38.76 -8.36 -17.34
C PHE A 340 -40.06 -7.94 -16.64
N ALA A 341 -40.19 -6.69 -16.22
CA ALA A 341 -41.39 -6.19 -15.55
C ALA A 341 -42.60 -6.10 -16.50
N GLY A 342 -42.39 -5.58 -17.72
CA GLY A 342 -43.45 -5.28 -18.68
C GLY A 342 -43.89 -6.43 -19.57
N ARG A 343 -43.08 -7.48 -19.76
CA ARG A 343 -43.37 -8.57 -20.71
C ARG A 343 -43.55 -9.91 -19.98
N PRO A 344 -44.77 -10.47 -19.85
CA PRO A 344 -45.00 -11.74 -19.17
C PRO A 344 -44.24 -12.90 -19.80
N PHE A 345 -44.02 -12.86 -21.12
CA PHE A 345 -43.19 -13.81 -21.85
C PHE A 345 -41.75 -13.88 -21.31
N VAL A 346 -41.10 -12.73 -21.05
CA VAL A 346 -39.72 -12.69 -20.56
C VAL A 346 -39.61 -13.31 -19.16
N ARG A 347 -40.59 -13.06 -18.28
CA ARG A 347 -40.63 -13.68 -16.94
C ARG A 347 -40.80 -15.19 -17.00
N GLN A 348 -41.72 -15.66 -17.85
CA GLN A 348 -41.98 -17.09 -18.02
C GLN A 348 -40.77 -17.81 -18.61
N THR A 349 -40.11 -17.22 -19.61
CA THR A 349 -38.88 -17.76 -20.20
C THR A 349 -37.75 -17.81 -19.18
N ALA A 350 -37.50 -16.73 -18.44
CA ALA A 350 -36.47 -16.70 -17.39
C ALA A 350 -36.74 -17.74 -16.29
N TYR A 351 -37.98 -17.83 -15.79
CA TYR A 351 -38.37 -18.83 -14.79
C TYR A 351 -38.14 -20.26 -15.32
N ARG A 352 -38.55 -20.56 -16.55
CA ARG A 352 -38.32 -21.87 -17.18
C ARG A 352 -36.83 -22.15 -17.32
N TYR A 353 -36.02 -21.17 -17.70
CA TYR A 353 -34.58 -21.34 -17.87
C TYR A 353 -33.84 -21.65 -16.57
N PHE A 354 -34.21 -20.99 -15.46
CA PHE A 354 -33.50 -21.12 -14.18
C PHE A 354 -34.10 -22.15 -13.22
N VAL A 355 -35.38 -22.50 -13.37
CA VAL A 355 -36.11 -23.36 -12.42
C VAL A 355 -36.48 -24.72 -13.04
N ALA A 356 -36.77 -24.79 -14.34
CA ALA A 356 -37.14 -26.05 -14.98
C ALA A 356 -35.89 -26.86 -15.33
N HIS A 357 -35.65 -27.95 -14.59
CA HIS A 357 -34.54 -28.86 -14.84
C HIS A 357 -34.71 -29.51 -16.23
N GLY A 358 -33.69 -29.39 -17.10
CA GLY A 358 -33.68 -30.02 -18.43
C GLY A 358 -34.17 -29.14 -19.58
N PHE A 359 -34.94 -28.07 -19.30
CA PHE A 359 -35.53 -27.22 -20.34
C PHE A 359 -34.49 -26.61 -21.29
N TYR A 360 -33.34 -26.15 -20.76
CA TYR A 360 -32.24 -25.64 -21.60
C TYR A 360 -31.68 -26.69 -22.56
N ARG A 361 -31.50 -27.92 -22.07
CA ARG A 361 -30.95 -29.02 -22.84
C ARG A 361 -31.93 -29.47 -23.93
N ASP A 362 -33.22 -29.51 -23.61
CA ASP A 362 -34.27 -29.91 -24.56
C ASP A 362 -34.52 -28.81 -25.60
N ALA A 363 -34.52 -27.53 -25.20
CA ALA A 363 -34.68 -26.40 -26.12
C ALA A 363 -33.53 -26.32 -27.15
N ILE A 364 -32.28 -26.57 -26.74
CA ILE A 364 -31.12 -26.61 -27.65
C ILE A 364 -31.16 -27.85 -28.54
N ARG A 365 -31.50 -29.02 -27.98
CA ARG A 365 -31.46 -30.29 -28.72
C ARG A 365 -32.59 -30.40 -29.74
N GLU A 366 -33.75 -29.85 -29.43
CA GLU A 366 -34.95 -29.90 -30.29
C GLU A 366 -35.11 -28.66 -31.17
N GLY A 367 -34.24 -27.64 -31.03
CA GLY A 367 -34.31 -26.40 -31.80
C GLY A 367 -35.60 -25.59 -31.56
N ARG A 368 -36.33 -25.86 -30.48
CA ARG A 368 -37.62 -25.24 -30.14
C ARG A 368 -37.49 -23.88 -29.45
N ASP A 369 -36.36 -23.20 -29.65
CA ASP A 369 -36.12 -21.90 -29.04
C ASP A 369 -37.00 -20.84 -29.75
N VAL A 370 -37.90 -20.22 -29.00
CA VAL A 370 -39.00 -19.42 -29.57
C VAL A 370 -38.53 -18.09 -30.18
N ALA A 371 -37.26 -17.70 -29.98
CA ALA A 371 -36.59 -16.60 -30.68
C ALA A 371 -35.08 -16.60 -30.37
N PRO A 372 -34.24 -17.39 -31.07
CA PRO A 372 -32.81 -17.50 -30.76
C PRO A 372 -32.09 -16.14 -30.81
N TRP A 373 -32.49 -15.26 -31.73
CA TRP A 373 -31.93 -13.90 -31.84
C TRP A 373 -32.23 -13.03 -30.61
N LEU A 374 -33.40 -13.20 -29.97
CA LEU A 374 -33.79 -12.42 -28.79
C LEU A 374 -33.02 -12.88 -27.55
N ASN A 375 -32.79 -14.20 -27.41
CA ASN A 375 -31.95 -14.77 -26.37
C ASN A 375 -30.50 -14.32 -26.53
N VAL A 376 -29.97 -14.33 -27.76
CA VAL A 376 -28.62 -13.80 -28.08
C VAL A 376 -28.54 -12.30 -27.79
N LEU A 377 -29.56 -11.52 -28.12
CA LEU A 377 -29.61 -10.08 -27.83
C LEU A 377 -29.63 -9.82 -26.31
N LEU A 378 -30.47 -10.53 -25.55
CA LEU A 378 -30.54 -10.39 -24.09
C LEU A 378 -29.22 -10.80 -23.43
N LEU A 379 -28.62 -11.92 -23.87
CA LEU A 379 -27.32 -12.36 -23.38
C LEU A 379 -26.24 -11.33 -23.71
N GLY A 380 -26.24 -10.78 -24.94
CA GLY A 380 -25.32 -9.73 -25.36
C GLY A 380 -25.47 -8.44 -24.57
N VAL A 381 -26.70 -8.04 -24.22
CA VAL A 381 -26.97 -6.88 -23.35
C VAL A 381 -26.48 -7.13 -21.93
N CYS A 382 -26.73 -8.30 -21.36
CA CYS A 382 -26.24 -8.69 -20.03
C CYS A 382 -24.71 -8.75 -19.99
N ALA A 383 -24.08 -9.36 -21.00
CA ALA A 383 -22.64 -9.43 -21.19
C ALA A 383 -22.04 -8.01 -21.28
N ALA A 384 -22.59 -7.15 -22.14
CA ALA A 384 -22.13 -5.77 -22.27
C ALA A 384 -22.26 -4.98 -20.95
N ALA A 385 -23.37 -5.14 -20.22
CA ALA A 385 -23.56 -4.50 -18.93
C ALA A 385 -22.53 -4.99 -17.90
N ALA A 386 -22.32 -6.32 -17.80
CA ALA A 386 -21.35 -6.93 -16.90
C ALA A 386 -19.92 -6.48 -17.24
N GLY A 387 -19.54 -6.48 -18.51
CA GLY A 387 -18.23 -6.04 -18.98
C GLY A 387 -17.97 -4.55 -18.72
N LEU A 388 -18.99 -3.69 -18.87
CA LEU A 388 -18.88 -2.26 -18.53
C LEU A 388 -18.69 -2.06 -17.02
N ILE A 389 -19.48 -2.73 -16.18
CA ILE A 389 -19.36 -2.66 -14.72
C ILE A 389 -18.00 -3.16 -14.27
N ALA A 390 -17.53 -4.29 -14.82
CA ALA A 390 -16.21 -4.84 -14.54
C ALA A 390 -15.09 -3.89 -14.96
N THR A 391 -15.20 -3.24 -16.13
CA THR A 391 -14.24 -2.23 -16.58
C THR A 391 -14.18 -1.03 -15.63
N VAL A 392 -15.33 -0.50 -15.22
CA VAL A 392 -15.40 0.62 -14.27
C VAL A 392 -14.84 0.22 -12.91
N GLY A 393 -15.23 -0.94 -12.40
CA GLY A 393 -14.73 -1.50 -11.15
C GLY A 393 -13.22 -1.68 -11.17
N ALA A 394 -12.67 -2.22 -12.25
CA ALA A 394 -11.23 -2.35 -12.44
C ALA A 394 -10.52 -1.00 -12.53
N ARG A 395 -11.10 0.03 -13.18
CA ARG A 395 -10.52 1.39 -13.20
C ARG A 395 -10.49 2.02 -11.80
N LEU A 396 -11.56 1.86 -11.02
CA LEU A 396 -11.62 2.33 -9.63
C LEU A 396 -10.62 1.58 -8.74
N ALA A 397 -10.51 0.26 -8.91
CA ALA A 397 -9.49 -0.53 -8.23
C ALA A 397 -8.07 -0.07 -8.62
N ALA A 398 -7.83 0.21 -9.90
CA ALA A 398 -6.53 0.66 -10.39
C ALA A 398 -6.09 2.01 -9.79
N SER A 399 -7.02 2.92 -9.50
CA SER A 399 -6.72 4.21 -8.88
C SER A 399 -6.53 4.13 -7.35
N LEU A 400 -7.16 3.15 -6.69
CA LEU A 400 -7.07 2.99 -5.24
C LEU A 400 -5.83 2.20 -4.81
N PRO A 401 -5.19 2.51 -3.69
CA PRO A 401 -4.00 1.77 -3.23
C PRO A 401 -4.34 0.39 -2.63
N ILE A 402 -5.60 0.17 -2.19
CA ILE A 402 -6.10 -1.03 -1.50
C ILE A 402 -5.85 -2.35 -2.25
N PRO A 403 -6.06 -2.45 -3.58
CA PRO A 403 -5.94 -3.73 -4.27
C PRO A 403 -4.54 -4.33 -4.24
N GLU A 404 -3.48 -3.55 -4.01
CA GLU A 404 -2.13 -4.11 -3.85
C GLU A 404 -2.06 -5.03 -2.63
N HIS A 405 -2.68 -4.64 -1.52
CA HIS A 405 -2.72 -5.46 -0.30
C HIS A 405 -3.65 -6.66 -0.47
N LEU A 406 -4.80 -6.49 -1.13
CA LEU A 406 -5.72 -7.60 -1.41
C LEU A 406 -5.05 -8.66 -2.29
N LEU A 407 -4.46 -8.24 -3.42
CA LEU A 407 -3.71 -9.12 -4.32
C LEU A 407 -2.54 -9.80 -3.64
N ALA A 408 -1.98 -9.19 -2.60
CA ALA A 408 -0.85 -9.76 -1.88
C ALA A 408 -1.21 -10.92 -0.96
N VAL A 409 -2.46 -10.96 -0.48
CA VAL A 409 -2.98 -12.00 0.42
C VAL A 409 -3.66 -13.12 -0.36
N LEU A 410 -4.14 -12.83 -1.58
CA LEU A 410 -4.81 -13.83 -2.42
C LEU A 410 -3.83 -14.87 -3.01
N PRO A 411 -4.24 -16.15 -3.11
CA PRO A 411 -3.49 -17.17 -3.83
C PRO A 411 -3.21 -16.78 -5.29
N PRO A 412 -2.11 -17.24 -5.91
CA PRO A 412 -1.74 -16.89 -7.30
C PRO A 412 -2.87 -17.11 -8.31
N ILE A 413 -3.66 -18.17 -8.15
CA ILE A 413 -4.76 -18.52 -9.07
C ILE A 413 -5.86 -17.44 -9.12
N LEU A 414 -6.04 -16.67 -8.05
CA LEU A 414 -7.00 -15.57 -7.97
C LEU A 414 -6.32 -14.21 -8.20
N SER A 415 -5.10 -14.03 -7.67
CA SER A 415 -4.41 -12.74 -7.75
C SER A 415 -3.91 -12.43 -9.15
N THR A 416 -3.44 -13.40 -9.94
CA THR A 416 -2.97 -13.16 -11.31
C THR A 416 -4.07 -12.64 -12.25
N PRO A 417 -5.24 -13.29 -12.39
CA PRO A 417 -6.31 -12.77 -13.27
C PRO A 417 -6.87 -11.44 -12.75
N LEU A 418 -7.04 -11.29 -11.44
CA LEU A 418 -7.52 -10.04 -10.85
C LEU A 418 -6.54 -8.88 -11.07
N ALA A 419 -5.24 -9.13 -10.92
CA ALA A 419 -4.19 -8.18 -11.25
C ALA A 419 -4.23 -7.80 -12.73
N GLY A 420 -4.37 -8.78 -13.64
CA GLY A 420 -4.51 -8.53 -15.07
C GLY A 420 -5.70 -7.62 -15.40
N GLY A 421 -6.87 -7.88 -14.79
CA GLY A 421 -8.05 -7.05 -14.92
C GLY A 421 -7.86 -5.62 -14.39
N ILE A 422 -7.20 -5.45 -13.24
CA ILE A 422 -6.90 -4.13 -12.67
C ILE A 422 -5.90 -3.36 -13.54
N VAL A 423 -4.88 -4.03 -14.06
CA VAL A 423 -3.83 -3.42 -14.92
C VAL A 423 -4.41 -3.05 -16.28
N HIS A 424 -5.32 -3.85 -16.82
CA HIS A 424 -5.98 -3.65 -18.11
C HIS A 424 -7.51 -3.68 -17.97
N PRO A 425 -8.13 -2.60 -17.47
CA PRO A 425 -9.56 -2.60 -17.16
C PRO A 425 -10.48 -3.00 -18.32
N HIS A 426 -10.11 -2.65 -19.55
CA HIS A 426 -10.88 -3.00 -20.74
C HIS A 426 -10.81 -4.50 -21.06
N LEU A 427 -9.66 -5.14 -20.91
CA LEU A 427 -9.52 -6.59 -21.08
C LEU A 427 -10.25 -7.33 -19.95
N GLY A 428 -10.20 -6.79 -18.72
CA GLY A 428 -10.98 -7.32 -17.60
C GLY A 428 -12.48 -7.28 -17.86
N GLY A 429 -12.98 -6.19 -18.44
CA GLY A 429 -14.36 -6.08 -18.91
C GLY A 429 -14.72 -7.12 -19.97
N LEU A 430 -13.88 -7.26 -21.01
CA LEU A 430 -14.08 -8.22 -22.11
C LEU A 430 -14.01 -9.68 -21.67
N ALA A 431 -13.35 -9.99 -20.56
CA ALA A 431 -13.30 -11.36 -20.03
C ALA A 431 -14.53 -11.71 -19.18
N VAL A 432 -15.20 -10.70 -18.60
CA VAL A 432 -16.37 -10.87 -17.73
C VAL A 432 -17.68 -10.85 -18.51
N GLY A 433 -17.78 -9.97 -19.52
CA GLY A 433 -18.90 -9.93 -20.45
C GLY A 433 -18.64 -10.86 -21.62
#